data_AF-A0A0L7LLL8-F1
#
_entry.id   AF-A0A0L7LLL8-F1
#
_cell.length_a   1.000
_cell.length_b   1.000
_cell.length_c   1.000
_cell.angle_alpha   90.00
_cell.angle_beta   90.00
_cell.angle_gamma   90.00
#
_symmetry.space_group_name_H-M   'P 1'
#
loop_
_entity.id
_entity.type
_entity.pdbx_description
1 polymer ?
#
loop_
_entity_poly.entity_id
_entity_poly.type
_entity_poly.pdbx_seq_one_letter_code
_entity_poly.pdbx_strand_id
1 'polypeptide(L)'
;MKAKGELCGKMSFNYLNTVQLKEYEVIGRKLPSESEPKPPLYKMRIFSPDYIVAKSRFWYFLRQLKKFKKTTGEIVSIKIIKVEVIKAAACRRPQVKQFHNSKIRFPLPKRVHHYKKLNTFAYKRPSTYFL
;
A
#
# COMPACT_ATOMS: atom_id res chain seq x y z
N MET A 1 -16.97 -32.77 -35.82
CA MET A 1 -15.61 -33.09 -35.36
C MET A 1 -15.04 -31.88 -34.61
N LYS A 2 -14.69 -32.05 -33.33
CA LYS A 2 -14.03 -31.05 -32.48
C LYS A 2 -12.51 -31.15 -32.67
N ALA A 3 -11.85 -30.02 -32.91
CA ALA A 3 -10.45 -29.78 -32.59
C ALA A 3 -10.37 -28.28 -32.24
N LYS A 4 -10.37 -27.88 -30.95
CA LYS A 4 -9.24 -27.82 -30.01
C LYS A 4 -7.96 -27.27 -30.65
N GLY A 5 -7.67 -26.01 -30.30
CA GLY A 5 -6.45 -25.28 -30.63
C GLY A 5 -6.38 -24.04 -29.74
N GLU A 6 -6.23 -24.26 -28.43
CA GLU A 6 -5.81 -23.24 -27.47
C GLU A 6 -4.41 -22.77 -27.83
N LEU A 7 -4.23 -21.47 -28.06
CA LEU A 7 -3.12 -20.70 -27.50
C LEU A 7 -3.65 -19.31 -27.14
N CYS A 8 -4.45 -19.31 -26.07
CA CYS A 8 -4.78 -18.15 -25.28
C CYS A 8 -3.48 -17.63 -24.63
N GLY A 9 -2.74 -16.81 -25.36
CA GLY A 9 -1.71 -15.94 -24.81
C GLY A 9 -2.34 -14.87 -23.92
N LYS A 10 -2.89 -15.29 -22.78
CA LYS A 10 -3.13 -14.40 -21.64
C LYS A 10 -1.77 -13.88 -21.23
N MET A 11 -1.39 -12.70 -21.74
CA MET A 11 -0.50 -11.83 -20.98
C MET A 11 -1.29 -11.39 -19.74
N SER A 12 -1.36 -12.30 -18.76
CA SER A 12 -1.73 -11.97 -17.40
C SER A 12 -0.69 -10.95 -16.94
N PHE A 13 -1.10 -9.69 -16.92
CA PHE A 13 -0.39 -8.61 -16.27
C PHE A 13 -0.39 -8.94 -14.76
N ASN A 14 0.49 -9.83 -14.33
CA ASN A 14 0.71 -10.15 -12.92
C ASN A 14 1.50 -9.01 -12.26
N TYR A 15 0.94 -7.81 -12.28
CA TYR A 15 1.48 -6.62 -11.59
C TYR A 15 0.35 -5.80 -10.96
N LEU A 16 -0.70 -6.48 -10.49
CA LEU A 16 -1.73 -5.89 -9.62
C LEU A 16 -2.00 -6.77 -8.40
N ASN A 17 -0.97 -7.42 -7.86
CA ASN A 17 -0.99 -7.73 -6.42
C ASN A 17 -0.57 -6.45 -5.69
N THR A 18 -1.42 -5.42 -5.72
CA THR A 18 -1.33 -4.31 -4.76
C THR A 18 -1.67 -4.91 -3.42
N VAL A 19 -0.64 -5.42 -2.74
CA VAL A 19 -0.78 -6.05 -1.44
C VAL A 19 -1.36 -5.02 -0.49
N GLN A 20 -2.59 -5.23 -0.03
CA GLN A 20 -3.26 -4.33 0.90
C GLN A 20 -2.47 -4.28 2.20
N LEU A 21 -1.81 -3.15 2.44
CA LEU A 21 -1.02 -2.96 3.65
C LEU A 21 -1.95 -2.79 4.85
N LYS A 22 -1.66 -3.56 5.90
CA LYS A 22 -2.27 -3.43 7.21
C LYS A 22 -1.34 -2.65 8.12
N GLU A 23 -1.92 -1.90 9.03
CA GLU A 23 -1.16 -1.19 10.03
C GLU A 23 -1.00 -2.03 11.29
N TYR A 24 0.25 -2.22 11.73
CA TYR A 24 0.58 -2.96 12.94
C TYR A 24 1.23 -2.04 13.96
N GLU A 25 0.72 -2.05 15.19
CA GLU A 25 1.45 -1.58 16.36
C GLU A 25 2.32 -2.73 16.88
N VAL A 26 3.63 -2.56 16.82
CA VAL A 26 4.61 -3.54 17.31
C VAL A 26 5.33 -2.96 18.50
N ILE A 27 5.30 -3.68 19.62
CA ILE A 27 5.97 -3.30 20.86
C ILE A 27 7.04 -4.34 21.17
N GLY A 28 8.26 -3.89 21.43
CA GLY A 28 9.38 -4.76 21.81
C GLY A 28 10.34 -4.12 22.79
N ARG A 29 11.15 -4.93 23.44
CA ARG A 29 12.15 -4.52 24.44
C ARG A 29 13.39 -5.40 24.36
N LYS A 30 14.46 -4.98 25.03
CA LYS A 30 15.62 -5.85 25.30
C LYS A 30 15.22 -6.93 26.31
N LEU A 31 15.88 -8.08 26.28
CA LEU A 31 15.72 -9.05 27.36
C LEU A 31 16.18 -8.43 28.68
N PRO A 32 15.45 -8.67 29.78
CA PRO A 32 15.86 -8.17 31.10
C PRO A 32 17.21 -8.77 31.47
N SER A 33 18.13 -7.93 31.92
CA SER A 33 19.48 -8.30 32.36
C SER A 33 19.64 -7.92 33.83
N GLU A 34 20.58 -8.52 34.54
CA GLU A 34 20.85 -8.23 35.96
C GLU A 34 21.14 -6.74 36.20
N SER A 35 21.81 -6.09 35.25
CA SER A 35 22.07 -4.63 35.29
C SER A 35 20.82 -3.78 35.02
N GLU A 36 19.86 -4.28 34.24
CA GLU A 36 18.65 -3.54 33.86
C GLU A 36 17.44 -4.50 33.85
N PRO A 37 16.82 -4.73 35.02
CA PRO A 37 15.75 -5.71 35.16
C PRO A 37 14.46 -5.29 34.44
N LYS A 38 14.27 -3.99 34.21
CA LYS A 38 13.09 -3.44 33.52
C LYS A 38 13.48 -2.53 32.36
N PRO A 39 13.85 -3.11 31.20
CA PRO A 39 14.25 -2.32 30.04
C PRO A 39 13.06 -1.55 29.44
N PRO A 40 13.30 -0.39 28.78
CA PRO A 40 12.26 0.42 28.18
C PRO A 40 11.58 -0.30 27.01
N LEU A 41 10.26 -0.10 26.88
CA LEU A 41 9.48 -0.62 25.77
C LEU A 41 9.48 0.36 24.60
N TYR A 42 9.79 -0.14 23.41
CA TYR A 42 9.75 0.61 22.16
C TYR A 42 8.53 0.21 21.35
N LYS A 43 7.78 1.22 20.89
CA LYS A 43 6.55 1.05 20.14
C LYS A 43 6.69 1.67 18.74
N MET A 44 6.33 0.91 17.71
CA MET A 44 6.35 1.39 16.32
C MET A 44 5.06 1.05 15.58
N ARG A 45 4.64 1.95 14.68
CA ARG A 45 3.57 1.70 13.71
C ARG A 45 4.20 1.26 12.38
N ILE A 46 3.89 0.05 11.94
CA ILE A 46 4.49 -0.58 10.76
C ILE A 46 3.40 -0.96 9.77
N PHE A 47 3.51 -0.45 8.54
CA PHE A 47 2.64 -0.84 7.44
C PHE A 47 3.22 -2.06 6.71
N SER A 48 2.45 -3.15 6.65
CA SER A 48 2.90 -4.41 6.11
C SER A 48 1.73 -5.30 5.66
N PRO A 49 1.90 -6.23 4.70
CA PRO A 49 0.90 -7.26 4.45
C PRO A 49 0.54 -8.06 5.70
N ASP A 50 1.57 -8.58 6.35
CA ASP A 50 1.47 -9.65 7.33
C ASP A 50 2.24 -9.31 8.59
N TYR A 51 1.80 -9.90 9.71
CA TYR A 51 2.44 -9.71 10.99
C TYR A 51 3.90 -10.21 11.01
N ILE A 52 4.25 -11.22 10.19
CA ILE A 52 5.62 -11.75 10.08
C ILE A 52 6.56 -10.68 9.51
N VAL A 53 6.15 -10.06 8.41
CA VAL A 53 6.91 -8.98 7.78
C VAL A 53 6.96 -7.77 8.70
N ALA A 54 5.88 -7.49 9.45
CA ALA A 54 5.88 -6.45 10.48
C ALA A 54 6.94 -6.70 11.58
N LYS A 55 7.08 -7.93 12.10
CA LYS A 55 8.16 -8.29 13.05
C LYS A 55 9.54 -8.06 12.45
N SER A 56 9.74 -8.45 11.20
CA SER A 56 11.03 -8.29 10.52
C SER A 56 11.40 -6.80 10.36
N ARG A 57 10.44 -5.99 9.90
CA ARG A 57 10.63 -4.54 9.73
C ARG A 57 10.87 -3.84 11.07
N PHE A 58 10.23 -4.28 12.15
CA PHE A 58 10.48 -3.77 13.49
C PHE A 58 11.95 -3.89 13.89
N TRP A 59 12.51 -5.09 13.76
CA TRP A 59 13.93 -5.32 14.07
C TRP A 59 14.86 -4.58 13.12
N TYR A 60 14.50 -4.47 11.84
CA TYR A 60 15.26 -3.68 10.86
C TYR A 60 15.42 -2.22 11.31
N PHE A 61 14.32 -1.57 11.72
CA PHE A 61 14.36 -0.18 12.15
C PHE A 61 15.05 -0.01 13.51
N LEU A 62 14.79 -0.89 14.49
CA LEU A 62 15.46 -0.83 15.79
C LEU A 62 16.97 -1.05 15.69
N ARG A 63 17.43 -1.84 14.71
CA ARG A 63 18.86 -1.98 14.42
C ARG A 63 19.47 -0.65 13.96
N GLN A 64 18.73 0.17 13.22
CA GLN A 64 19.21 1.49 12.78
C GLN A 64 19.20 2.51 13.92
N LEU A 65 18.10 2.55 14.68
CA LEU A 65 17.88 3.58 15.71
C LEU A 65 18.62 3.33 17.02
N LYS A 66 18.61 2.09 17.51
CA LYS A 66 19.11 1.73 18.85
C LYS A 66 20.11 0.57 18.84
N LYS A 67 20.58 0.16 17.65
CA LYS A 67 21.52 -0.96 17.45
C LYS A 67 21.03 -2.28 18.09
N PHE A 68 19.72 -2.42 18.25
CA PHE A 68 19.11 -3.63 18.79
C PHE A 68 19.02 -4.74 17.75
N LYS A 69 19.16 -5.97 18.21
CA LYS A 69 19.08 -7.19 17.41
C LYS A 69 17.95 -8.06 17.94
N LYS A 70 17.35 -8.86 17.05
CA LYS A 70 16.33 -9.86 17.40
C LYS A 70 16.83 -10.86 18.46
N THR A 71 18.13 -11.18 18.47
CA THR A 71 18.71 -12.12 19.43
C THR A 71 18.78 -11.58 20.84
N THR A 72 18.91 -10.27 21.00
CA THR A 72 19.12 -9.60 22.30
C THR A 72 17.80 -9.08 22.90
N GLY A 73 16.68 -9.21 22.18
CA GLY A 73 15.41 -8.66 22.60
C GLY A 73 14.23 -9.50 22.17
N GLU A 74 13.07 -9.13 22.68
CA GLU A 74 11.81 -9.82 22.43
C GLU A 74 10.73 -8.84 21.97
N ILE A 75 9.79 -9.34 21.17
CA ILE A 75 8.58 -8.60 20.83
C ILE A 75 7.53 -8.97 21.88
N VAL A 76 7.07 -7.97 22.64
CA VAL A 76 6.12 -8.15 23.75
C VAL A 76 4.70 -8.30 23.22
N SER A 77 4.31 -7.47 22.26
CA SER A 77 2.97 -7.56 21.66
C SER A 77 2.94 -7.00 20.24
N ILE A 78 2.01 -7.54 19.46
CA ILE A 78 1.71 -7.10 18.10
C ILE A 78 0.20 -6.93 18.01
N LYS A 79 -0.25 -5.75 17.61
CA LYS A 79 -1.67 -5.43 17.45
C LYS A 79 -1.92 -4.86 16.07
N ILE A 80 -2.99 -5.26 15.42
CA ILE A 80 -3.43 -4.62 14.17
C ILE A 80 -4.20 -3.35 14.55
N ILE A 81 -3.76 -2.20 14.04
CA ILE A 81 -4.51 -0.96 14.13
C ILE A 81 -5.56 -1.01 13.03
N LYS A 82 -6.84 -0.99 13.44
CA LYS A 82 -7.94 -0.90 12.48
C LYS A 82 -7.95 0.50 11.88
N VAL A 83 -7.76 0.58 10.57
CA VAL A 83 -8.03 1.80 9.81
C VAL A 83 -9.52 1.80 9.51
N GLU A 84 -10.27 2.70 10.16
CA GLU A 84 -11.71 2.82 9.95
C GLU A 84 -12.02 3.75 8.78
N VAL A 85 -13.06 3.39 8.03
CA VAL A 85 -13.58 4.24 6.96
C VAL A 85 -14.32 5.41 7.60
N ILE A 86 -13.85 6.63 7.32
CA ILE A 86 -14.45 7.86 7.84
C ILE A 86 -15.70 8.18 7.01
N LYS A 87 -16.82 8.46 7.67
CA LYS A 87 -18.05 8.93 7.01
C LYS A 87 -17.79 10.27 6.31
N ALA A 88 -18.42 10.51 5.16
CA ALA A 88 -18.20 11.72 4.34
C ALA A 88 -18.33 13.04 5.13
N ALA A 89 -19.27 13.12 6.08
CA ALA A 89 -19.47 14.30 6.93
C ALA A 89 -18.28 14.58 7.88
N ALA A 90 -17.56 13.54 8.30
CA ALA A 90 -16.46 13.64 9.26
C ALA A 90 -15.08 13.87 8.58
N CYS A 91 -15.02 13.88 7.25
CA CYS A 91 -13.79 14.18 6.53
C CYS A 91 -13.36 15.64 6.79
N ARG A 92 -12.11 15.88 7.18
CA ARG A 92 -11.61 17.25 7.47
C ARG A 92 -10.94 17.92 6.26
N ARG A 93 -10.32 17.15 5.37
CA ARG A 93 -9.49 17.65 4.27
C ARG A 93 -10.35 18.26 3.14
N PRO A 94 -10.10 19.52 2.71
CA PRO A 94 -10.89 20.16 1.67
C PRO A 94 -10.80 19.42 0.32
N GLN A 95 -9.64 18.84 0.00
CA GLN A 95 -9.44 18.06 -1.23
C GLN A 95 -10.26 16.77 -1.26
N VAL A 96 -10.67 16.25 -0.10
CA VAL A 96 -11.56 15.08 -0.02
C VAL A 96 -13.02 15.56 -0.07
N LYS A 97 -13.34 16.62 0.69
CA LYS A 97 -14.69 17.21 0.74
C LYS A 97 -15.22 17.65 -0.63
N GLN A 98 -14.35 18.15 -1.52
CA GLN A 98 -14.77 18.60 -2.86
C GLN A 98 -15.46 17.50 -3.67
N PHE A 99 -15.16 16.23 -3.39
CA PHE A 99 -15.74 15.08 -4.10
C PHE A 99 -17.06 14.58 -3.49
N HIS A 100 -17.56 15.15 -2.39
CA HIS A 100 -18.75 14.67 -1.66
C HIS A 100 -20.09 15.18 -2.24
N ASN A 101 -20.15 15.52 -3.53
CA ASN A 101 -21.36 16.00 -4.19
C ASN A 101 -21.95 14.91 -5.10
N SER A 102 -23.23 14.56 -4.89
CA SER A 102 -23.92 13.52 -5.67
C SER A 102 -24.09 13.87 -7.16
N LYS A 103 -24.11 15.17 -7.49
CA LYS A 103 -24.26 15.68 -8.87
C LYS A 103 -22.93 16.08 -9.50
N ILE A 104 -21.80 15.70 -8.92
CA ILE A 104 -20.48 16.11 -9.43
C ILE A 104 -20.26 15.55 -10.85
N ARG A 105 -19.80 16.41 -11.76
CA ARG A 105 -19.46 16.05 -13.13
C ARG A 105 -18.17 16.76 -13.50
N PHE A 106 -17.22 16.01 -14.04
CA PHE A 106 -15.97 16.55 -14.52
C PHE A 106 -15.90 16.37 -16.04
N PRO A 107 -15.79 17.46 -16.83
CA PRO A 107 -15.39 17.30 -18.21
C PRO A 107 -13.97 16.73 -18.23
N LEU A 108 -13.63 15.94 -19.26
CA LEU A 108 -12.26 15.50 -19.52
C LEU A 108 -11.68 16.41 -20.61
N PRO A 109 -10.96 17.50 -20.26
CA PRO A 109 -10.61 18.53 -21.23
C PRO A 109 -9.61 18.02 -22.29
N LYS A 110 -8.80 17.03 -21.91
CA LYS A 110 -7.82 16.40 -22.79
C LYS A 110 -7.84 14.89 -22.57
N ARG A 111 -8.24 14.14 -23.59
CA ARG A 111 -8.20 12.68 -23.58
C ARG A 111 -7.09 12.23 -24.53
N VAL A 112 -5.98 11.77 -23.96
CA VAL A 112 -4.85 11.28 -24.74
C VAL A 112 -5.08 9.82 -25.11
N HIS A 113 -4.93 9.48 -26.39
CA HIS A 113 -4.96 8.10 -26.83
C HIS A 113 -3.66 7.38 -26.42
N HIS A 114 -3.78 6.22 -25.79
CA HIS A 114 -2.62 5.38 -25.55
C HIS A 114 -2.11 4.81 -26.88
N TYR A 115 -0.82 5.04 -27.16
CA TYR A 115 -0.20 4.84 -28.48
C TYR A 115 -0.35 3.43 -29.08
N LYS A 116 -0.57 2.40 -28.24
CA LYS A 116 -0.70 0.99 -28.66
C LYS A 116 -1.90 0.69 -29.58
N LYS A 117 -2.83 1.63 -29.75
CA LYS A 117 -4.00 1.51 -30.63
C LYS A 117 -3.94 2.41 -31.88
N LEU A 118 -2.89 3.21 -32.01
CA LEU A 118 -2.68 4.07 -33.17
C LEU A 118 -1.63 3.41 -34.07
N ASN A 119 -1.81 3.50 -35.38
CA ASN A 119 -0.79 3.10 -36.32
C ASN A 119 0.46 3.97 -36.09
N THR A 120 1.65 3.37 -36.18
CA THR A 120 2.95 4.08 -36.04
C THR A 120 3.05 5.27 -36.99
N PHE A 121 2.50 5.10 -38.18
CA PHE A 121 2.36 6.15 -39.18
C PHE A 121 0.87 6.40 -39.45
N ALA A 122 0.47 7.67 -39.37
CA ALA A 122 -0.89 8.09 -39.67
C ALA A 122 -0.85 9.44 -40.38
N TYR A 123 -1.67 9.57 -41.42
CA TYR A 123 -1.82 10.84 -42.14
C TYR A 123 -2.59 11.89 -41.32
N LYS A 124 -3.50 11.44 -40.44
CA LYS A 124 -4.30 12.31 -39.57
C LYS A 124 -3.66 12.40 -38.18
N ARG A 125 -3.53 13.62 -37.65
CA ARG A 125 -3.08 13.85 -36.26
C ARG A 125 -4.15 13.37 -35.28
N PRO A 126 -3.78 12.70 -34.16
CA PRO A 126 -4.75 12.27 -33.15
C PRO A 126 -5.39 13.49 -32.49
N SER A 127 -6.74 13.52 -32.43
CA SER A 127 -7.47 14.54 -31.67
C SER A 127 -7.41 14.23 -30.18
N THR A 128 -7.30 15.26 -29.35
CA THR A 128 -7.31 15.12 -27.89
C THR A 128 -8.50 15.81 -27.22
N TYR A 129 -9.35 16.46 -28.02
CA TYR A 129 -10.53 17.20 -27.59
C TYR A 129 -11.80 16.46 -28.05
N PHE A 130 -12.68 16.18 -27.10
CA PHE A 130 -13.93 15.44 -27.28
C PHE A 130 -15.05 16.18 -26.55
N LEU A 131 -15.46 17.31 -27.10
CA LEU A 131 -16.67 18.03 -26.72
C LEU A 131 -17.76 17.79 -27.75
#